data_AF-A0A966RMY1-F1
#
_entry.id   AF-A0A966RMY1-F1
#
_cell.length_a   1.000
_cell.length_b   1.000
_cell.length_c   1.000
_cell.angle_alpha   90.00
_cell.angle_beta   90.00
_cell.angle_gamma   90.00
#
_symmetry.space_group_name_H-M   'P 1'
#
loop_
_entity.id
_entity.type
_entity.pdbx_description
1 polymer ?
#
loop_
_entity_poly.entity_id
_entity_poly.type
_entity_poly.pdbx_seq_one_letter_code
_entity_poly.pdbx_strand_id
1 'polypeptide(L)'
;QDSNLSSIGAIKVPDMDPQVGFVSSFFPTAARDEVRGGFSSFPELLDPRLLFSVWKGDLNMDDGVPQSIYRIDTNDMERIGLWALSIGESYSFEVGSITFNGVVPWVNLQVVRDPGKQYALIGSILAITGLLISLFIRQRRIWVKEVGGKLEIAGLALNKLPGLEDEIGKMIKEIGDQK
;
A
#
# COMPACT_ATOMS: atom_id res chain seq x y z
N GLN A 1 -3.39 13.97 -6.38
CA GLN A 1 -4.85 14.20 -6.37
C GLN A 1 -5.22 14.66 -4.97
N ASP A 2 -6.14 15.61 -4.84
CA ASP A 2 -6.50 16.23 -3.54
C ASP A 2 -7.72 15.54 -2.89
N SER A 3 -8.02 15.90 -1.64
CA SER A 3 -9.19 15.38 -0.90
C SER A 3 -10.53 15.79 -1.51
N ASN A 4 -10.54 16.86 -2.32
CA ASN A 4 -11.74 17.44 -2.93
C ASN A 4 -11.96 16.93 -4.36
N LEU A 5 -11.27 15.84 -4.72
CA LEU A 5 -11.39 15.09 -5.97
C LEU A 5 -11.16 15.95 -7.24
N SER A 6 -10.38 17.04 -7.13
CA SER A 6 -9.92 17.81 -8.28
C SER A 6 -9.09 16.90 -9.19
N SER A 7 -9.40 16.93 -10.47
CA SER A 7 -8.75 16.07 -11.47
C SER A 7 -8.13 16.92 -12.56
N ILE A 8 -6.95 16.53 -13.01
CA ILE A 8 -6.24 17.16 -14.13
C ILE A 8 -6.16 16.12 -15.24
N GLY A 9 -6.48 16.51 -16.46
CA GLY A 9 -6.51 15.65 -17.62
C GLY A 9 -5.80 16.28 -18.81
N ALA A 10 -5.43 15.41 -19.74
CA ALA A 10 -5.00 15.80 -21.07
C ALA A 10 -5.81 14.99 -22.10
N ILE A 11 -6.22 15.65 -23.18
CA ILE A 11 -6.83 14.99 -24.35
C ILE A 11 -5.94 15.30 -25.54
N LYS A 12 -5.48 14.28 -26.24
CA LYS A 12 -4.61 14.39 -27.40
C LYS A 12 -5.37 13.90 -28.63
N VAL A 13 -5.41 14.72 -29.67
CA VAL A 13 -6.06 14.40 -30.95
C VAL A 13 -4.98 14.47 -32.05
N PRO A 14 -4.16 13.41 -32.20
CA PRO A 14 -3.03 13.40 -33.14
C PRO A 14 -3.46 13.25 -34.60
N ASP A 15 -4.62 12.65 -34.87
CA ASP A 15 -5.11 12.40 -36.23
C ASP A 15 -5.78 13.64 -36.88
N MET A 16 -5.72 14.80 -36.24
CA MET A 16 -6.27 16.05 -36.76
C MET A 16 -5.17 16.86 -37.46
N ASP A 17 -5.50 17.55 -38.55
CA ASP A 17 -4.57 18.47 -39.22
C ASP A 17 -5.09 19.92 -39.11
N PRO A 18 -4.41 20.81 -38.38
CA PRO A 18 -3.25 20.58 -37.48
C PRO A 18 -3.66 19.88 -36.16
N GLN A 19 -2.72 19.24 -35.47
CA GLN A 19 -3.03 18.44 -34.27
C GLN A 19 -3.56 19.32 -33.12
N VAL A 20 -4.44 18.73 -32.29
CA VAL A 20 -5.08 19.45 -31.18
C VAL A 20 -4.87 18.73 -29.85
N GLY A 21 -4.48 19.51 -28.85
CA GLY A 21 -4.33 19.09 -27.47
C GLY A 21 -5.25 19.88 -26.55
N PHE A 22 -5.76 19.23 -25.51
CA PHE A 22 -6.48 19.89 -24.43
C PHE A 22 -5.77 19.63 -23.13
N VAL A 23 -5.59 20.67 -22.32
CA VAL A 23 -5.22 20.54 -20.91
C VAL A 23 -6.42 20.94 -20.10
N SER A 24 -6.94 20.03 -19.28
CA SER A 24 -8.16 20.23 -18.52
C SER A 24 -7.96 20.05 -17.01
N SER A 25 -8.77 20.79 -16.26
CA SER A 25 -8.94 20.68 -14.82
C SER A 25 -10.43 20.55 -14.54
N PHE A 26 -10.81 19.47 -13.87
CA PHE A 26 -12.18 19.21 -13.45
C PHE A 26 -12.33 19.47 -11.96
N PHE A 27 -13.36 20.25 -11.60
CA PHE A 27 -13.71 20.56 -10.21
C PHE A 27 -15.15 20.12 -9.93
N PRO A 28 -15.36 19.15 -9.01
CA PRO A 28 -16.70 18.73 -8.57
C PRO A 28 -17.56 19.87 -8.01
N THR A 29 -16.98 20.74 -7.18
CA THR A 29 -17.64 21.96 -6.68
C THR A 29 -16.69 23.14 -6.87
N ALA A 30 -16.81 23.82 -8.00
CA ALA A 30 -15.91 24.89 -8.38
C ALA A 30 -15.98 26.09 -7.41
N ALA A 31 -14.81 26.54 -6.98
CA ALA A 31 -14.61 27.78 -6.26
C ALA A 31 -13.36 28.49 -6.80
N ARG A 32 -13.26 29.79 -6.54
CA ARG A 32 -12.12 30.60 -6.98
C ARG A 32 -11.61 31.43 -5.81
N ASP A 33 -10.30 31.47 -5.70
CA ASP A 33 -9.58 32.31 -4.75
C ASP A 33 -8.58 33.19 -5.51
N GLU A 34 -8.34 34.41 -5.01
CA GLU A 34 -7.47 35.38 -5.68
C GLU A 34 -6.00 34.94 -5.72
N VAL A 35 -5.55 34.17 -4.71
CA VAL A 35 -4.17 33.71 -4.59
C VAL A 35 -4.00 32.32 -5.20
N ARG A 36 -4.94 31.41 -4.93
CA ARG A 36 -4.87 29.99 -5.32
C ARG A 36 -5.39 29.71 -6.73
N GLY A 37 -6.20 30.61 -7.30
CA GLY A 37 -6.91 30.37 -8.55
C GLY A 37 -8.14 29.47 -8.38
N GLY A 38 -8.53 28.74 -9.43
CA GLY A 38 -9.67 27.83 -9.40
C GLY A 38 -9.35 26.53 -8.64
N PHE A 39 -10.26 26.09 -7.77
CA PHE A 39 -10.11 24.85 -7.00
C PHE A 39 -11.48 24.19 -6.72
N SER A 40 -11.48 22.92 -6.36
CA SER A 40 -12.67 22.25 -5.83
C SER A 40 -12.81 22.52 -4.34
N SER A 41 -13.92 23.13 -3.91
CA SER A 41 -14.21 23.41 -2.49
C SER A 41 -14.79 22.23 -1.74
N PHE A 42 -15.45 21.31 -2.44
CA PHE A 42 -16.12 20.14 -1.87
C PHE A 42 -16.06 18.96 -2.86
N PRO A 43 -15.87 17.70 -2.39
CA PRO A 43 -15.69 16.54 -3.27
C PRO A 43 -16.95 16.09 -4.02
N GLU A 44 -18.13 16.50 -3.57
CA GLU A 44 -19.40 16.16 -4.24
C GLU A 44 -19.63 17.05 -5.49
N LEU A 45 -20.49 16.59 -6.40
CA LEU A 45 -20.79 17.25 -7.67
C LEU A 45 -21.83 18.38 -7.50
N LEU A 46 -21.53 19.42 -6.71
CA LEU A 46 -22.49 20.51 -6.45
C LEU A 46 -22.42 21.65 -7.48
N ASP A 47 -21.23 21.98 -7.98
CA ASP A 47 -21.01 22.91 -9.10
C ASP A 47 -19.90 22.37 -10.00
N PRO A 48 -20.20 21.32 -10.79
CA PRO A 48 -19.21 20.64 -11.60
C PRO A 48 -18.77 21.51 -12.79
N ARG A 49 -17.50 21.89 -12.81
CA ARG A 49 -16.90 22.68 -13.90
C ARG A 49 -15.72 21.96 -14.53
N LEU A 50 -15.70 21.97 -15.87
CA LEU A 50 -14.57 21.54 -16.66
C LEU A 50 -13.85 22.76 -17.22
N LEU A 51 -12.74 23.13 -16.60
CA LEU A 51 -11.84 24.14 -17.13
C LEU A 51 -10.90 23.47 -18.12
N PHE A 52 -10.67 24.08 -19.28
CA PHE A 52 -9.69 23.57 -20.22
C PHE A 52 -9.06 24.70 -21.03
N SER A 53 -7.87 24.39 -21.54
CA SER A 53 -7.21 25.16 -22.58
C SER A 53 -7.07 24.30 -23.83
N VAL A 54 -7.30 24.90 -24.99
CA VAL A 54 -7.16 24.26 -26.30
C VAL A 54 -5.86 24.73 -26.93
N TRP A 55 -5.08 23.76 -27.40
CA TRP A 55 -3.77 23.95 -28.02
C TRP A 55 -3.78 23.35 -29.41
N LYS A 56 -3.15 24.04 -30.37
CA LYS A 56 -3.10 23.67 -31.78
C LYS A 56 -1.65 23.73 -32.25
N GLY A 57 -1.17 22.69 -32.92
CA GLY A 57 0.23 22.59 -33.35
C GLY A 57 0.67 21.14 -33.51
N ASP A 58 1.89 20.83 -33.09
CA ASP A 58 2.43 19.47 -33.07
C ASP A 58 2.39 18.92 -31.63
N LEU A 59 1.83 17.71 -31.44
CA LEU A 59 1.82 17.00 -30.16
C LEU A 59 3.09 16.16 -29.95
N ASN A 60 3.98 16.09 -30.94
CA ASN A 60 5.21 15.29 -30.95
C ASN A 60 4.92 13.80 -30.66
N MET A 61 3.77 13.31 -31.15
CA MET A 61 3.30 11.93 -30.96
C MET A 61 3.82 10.98 -32.04
N ASP A 62 4.23 11.51 -33.19
CA ASP A 62 4.70 10.73 -34.34
C ASP A 62 6.23 10.48 -34.32
N ASP A 63 6.94 11.09 -33.37
CA ASP A 63 8.42 11.03 -33.26
C ASP A 63 8.95 9.72 -32.65
N GLY A 64 8.07 8.79 -32.27
CA GLY A 64 8.45 7.53 -31.62
C GLY A 64 8.97 7.68 -30.18
N VAL A 65 8.92 8.88 -29.61
CA VAL A 65 9.28 9.14 -28.21
C VAL A 65 8.09 8.88 -27.29
N PRO A 66 8.21 8.06 -26.23
CA PRO A 66 7.14 7.87 -25.27
C PRO A 66 6.74 9.16 -24.56
N GLN A 67 5.45 9.46 -24.58
CA GLN A 67 4.87 10.70 -24.06
C GLN A 67 3.91 10.41 -22.89
N SER A 68 3.71 11.37 -22.00
CA SER A 68 2.73 11.24 -20.91
C SER A 68 1.30 11.20 -21.45
N ILE A 69 0.43 10.36 -20.89
CA ILE A 69 -1.02 10.37 -21.18
C ILE A 69 -1.77 11.44 -20.38
N TYR A 70 -1.15 12.00 -19.34
CA TYR A 70 -1.78 12.98 -18.43
C TYR A 70 -1.40 14.43 -18.72
N ARG A 71 -0.47 14.64 -19.66
CA ARG A 71 0.07 15.95 -20.02
C ARG A 71 0.29 16.01 -21.53
N ILE A 72 0.20 17.20 -22.09
CA ILE A 72 0.64 17.48 -23.45
C ILE A 72 1.96 18.26 -23.40
N ASP A 73 2.80 18.07 -24.41
CA ASP A 73 3.89 19.01 -24.68
C ASP A 73 3.28 20.23 -25.39
N THR A 74 3.62 21.43 -24.94
CA THR A 74 3.11 22.69 -25.50
C THR A 74 4.22 23.52 -26.15
N ASN A 75 5.43 22.98 -26.30
CA ASN A 75 6.56 23.72 -26.88
C ASN A 75 6.28 24.13 -28.34
N ASP A 76 5.71 23.22 -29.13
CA ASP A 76 5.40 23.40 -30.56
C ASP A 76 3.89 23.63 -30.79
N MET A 77 3.19 24.15 -29.78
CA MET A 77 1.75 24.39 -29.82
C MET A 77 1.36 25.83 -29.47
N GLU A 78 0.34 26.34 -30.14
CA GLU A 78 -0.29 27.62 -29.86
C GLU A 78 -1.59 27.43 -29.07
N ARG A 79 -1.78 28.22 -28.00
CA ARG A 79 -3.03 28.20 -27.23
C ARG A 79 -4.12 29.02 -27.93
N ILE A 80 -5.12 28.33 -28.46
CA ILE A 80 -6.24 28.93 -29.22
C ILE A 80 -7.52 29.10 -28.39
N GLY A 81 -7.57 28.61 -27.15
CA GLY A 81 -8.74 28.75 -26.31
C GLY A 81 -8.47 28.52 -24.83
N LEU A 82 -9.25 29.18 -23.99
CA LEU A 82 -9.32 28.96 -22.55
C LEU A 82 -10.76 29.20 -22.10
N TRP A 83 -11.41 28.17 -21.58
CA TRP A 83 -12.81 28.25 -21.17
C TRP A 83 -13.14 27.33 -19.99
N ALA A 84 -14.28 27.58 -19.36
CA ALA A 84 -14.84 26.75 -18.30
C ALA A 84 -16.27 26.35 -18.68
N LEU A 85 -16.55 25.05 -18.75
CA LEU A 85 -17.87 24.53 -19.10
C LEU A 85 -18.61 24.00 -17.87
N SER A 86 -19.90 24.30 -17.79
CA SER A 86 -20.88 23.55 -17.00
C SER A 86 -21.27 22.26 -17.71
N ILE A 87 -21.89 21.33 -16.98
CA ILE A 87 -22.48 20.13 -17.58
C ILE A 87 -23.53 20.54 -18.63
N GLY A 88 -23.43 19.95 -19.82
CA GLY A 88 -24.29 20.20 -20.98
C GLY A 88 -23.83 21.37 -21.86
N GLU A 89 -22.83 22.15 -21.46
CA GLU A 89 -22.32 23.25 -22.27
C GLU A 89 -21.30 22.77 -23.30
N SER A 90 -21.28 23.49 -24.43
CA SER A 90 -20.32 23.30 -25.51
C SER A 90 -19.55 24.59 -25.77
N TYR A 91 -18.28 24.47 -26.10
CA TYR A 91 -17.45 25.56 -26.58
C TYR A 91 -16.94 25.23 -27.98
N SER A 92 -17.21 26.12 -28.92
CA SER A 92 -16.70 26.04 -30.29
C SER A 92 -15.42 26.86 -30.41
N PHE A 93 -14.41 26.27 -31.04
CA PHE A 93 -13.13 26.89 -31.37
C PHE A 93 -12.85 26.71 -32.86
N GLU A 94 -11.79 27.33 -33.38
CA GLU A 94 -11.54 27.43 -34.83
C GLU A 94 -11.63 26.10 -35.60
N VAL A 95 -11.19 25.02 -34.96
CA VAL A 95 -10.97 23.73 -35.59
C VAL A 95 -11.88 22.62 -35.04
N GLY A 96 -12.87 22.97 -34.21
CA GLY A 96 -13.79 21.99 -33.63
C GLY A 96 -14.65 22.52 -32.49
N SER A 97 -15.26 21.61 -31.74
CA SER A 97 -15.99 21.95 -30.52
C SER A 97 -15.77 20.89 -29.44
N ILE A 98 -15.86 21.31 -28.18
CA ILE A 98 -15.79 20.43 -27.01
C ILE A 98 -17.07 20.60 -26.21
N THR A 99 -17.66 19.49 -25.80
CA THR A 99 -18.90 19.48 -25.02
C THR A 99 -18.68 18.73 -23.72
N PHE A 100 -19.09 19.33 -22.61
CA PHE A 100 -19.01 18.67 -21.32
C PHE A 100 -20.30 17.89 -21.03
N ASN A 101 -20.38 16.64 -21.50
CA ASN A 101 -21.62 15.86 -21.46
C ASN A 101 -22.12 15.54 -20.04
N GLY A 102 -21.21 15.33 -19.09
CA GLY A 102 -21.57 14.94 -17.73
C GLY A 102 -20.43 14.24 -16.99
N VAL A 103 -20.71 13.81 -15.77
CA VAL A 103 -19.75 13.15 -14.88
C VAL A 103 -20.36 11.85 -14.38
N VAL A 104 -19.62 10.75 -14.53
CA VAL A 104 -20.00 9.45 -13.96
C VAL A 104 -19.08 9.20 -12.76
N PRO A 105 -19.63 9.16 -11.52
CA PRO A 105 -18.83 8.82 -10.35
C PRO A 105 -18.39 7.35 -10.43
N TRP A 106 -17.13 7.10 -10.13
CA TRP A 106 -16.56 5.76 -10.07
C TRP A 106 -15.79 5.58 -8.77
N VAL A 107 -15.69 4.34 -8.29
CA VAL A 107 -14.93 3.99 -7.09
C VAL A 107 -14.02 2.80 -7.38
N ASN A 108 -12.76 2.87 -6.94
CA ASN A 108 -11.86 1.71 -6.95
C ASN A 108 -11.99 0.98 -5.62
N LEU A 109 -12.52 -0.25 -5.64
CA LEU A 109 -12.57 -1.10 -4.45
C LEU A 109 -11.44 -2.13 -4.56
N GLN A 110 -10.34 -1.87 -3.85
CA GLN A 110 -9.25 -2.84 -3.75
C GLN A 110 -9.49 -3.78 -2.56
N VAL A 111 -9.83 -5.02 -2.85
CA VAL A 111 -9.96 -6.08 -1.84
C VAL A 111 -8.65 -6.86 -1.77
N VAL A 112 -7.84 -6.60 -0.74
CA VAL A 112 -6.60 -7.34 -0.51
C VAL A 112 -6.86 -8.47 0.47
N ARG A 113 -6.65 -9.72 0.03
CA ARG A 113 -6.71 -10.91 0.90
C ARG A 113 -5.30 -11.47 1.05
N ASP A 114 -4.80 -11.48 2.29
CA ASP A 114 -3.51 -12.07 2.63
C ASP A 114 -3.70 -13.32 3.51
N PRO A 115 -3.83 -14.51 2.89
CA PRO A 115 -3.99 -15.77 3.64
C PRO A 115 -2.71 -16.18 4.36
N GLY A 116 -1.55 -15.64 3.98
CA GLY A 116 -0.24 -15.97 4.54
C GLY A 116 -0.05 -15.46 5.97
N LYS A 117 -0.70 -14.34 6.32
CA LYS A 117 -0.61 -13.72 7.66
C LYS A 117 -0.89 -14.68 8.81
N GLN A 118 -1.90 -15.54 8.67
CA GLN A 118 -2.24 -16.51 9.72
C GLN A 118 -1.16 -17.59 9.88
N TYR A 119 -0.63 -18.11 8.76
CA TYR A 119 0.45 -19.09 8.79
C TYR A 119 1.75 -18.49 9.33
N ALA A 120 2.07 -17.25 8.95
CA ALA A 120 3.22 -16.52 9.48
C ALA A 120 3.12 -16.33 10.99
N LEU A 121 1.94 -15.94 11.51
CA LEU A 121 1.70 -15.81 12.96
C LEU A 121 1.93 -17.13 13.70
N ILE A 122 1.35 -18.23 13.21
CA ILE A 122 1.53 -19.56 13.81
C ILE A 122 3.00 -19.97 13.78
N GLY A 123 3.68 -19.75 12.64
CA GLY A 123 5.10 -20.02 12.49
C GLY A 123 5.97 -19.25 13.49
N SER A 124 5.71 -17.95 13.67
CA SER A 124 6.43 -17.12 14.65
C SER A 124 6.21 -17.60 16.08
N ILE A 125 4.98 -17.96 16.46
CA ILE A 125 4.67 -18.49 17.79
C ILE A 125 5.41 -19.82 18.02
N LEU A 126 5.40 -20.73 17.05
CA LEU A 126 6.11 -22.01 17.15
C LEU A 126 7.62 -21.82 17.26
N ALA A 127 8.21 -20.90 16.49
CA ALA A 127 9.64 -20.61 16.56
C ALA A 127 10.05 -20.06 17.93
N ILE A 128 9.30 -19.10 18.47
CA ILE A 128 9.54 -18.55 19.81
C ILE A 128 9.39 -19.65 20.88
N THR A 129 8.34 -20.47 20.77
CA THR A 129 8.09 -21.56 21.73
C THR A 129 9.21 -22.60 21.69
N GLY A 130 9.64 -23.02 20.50
CA GLY A 130 10.76 -23.95 20.33
C GLY A 130 12.07 -23.38 20.90
N LEU A 131 12.32 -22.09 20.70
CA LEU A 131 13.46 -21.40 21.29
C LEU A 131 13.40 -21.40 22.82
N LEU A 132 12.25 -21.06 23.41
CA LEU A 132 12.06 -21.09 24.86
C LEU A 132 12.29 -22.50 25.40
N ILE A 133 11.66 -23.52 24.80
CA ILE A 133 11.86 -24.92 25.18
C ILE A 133 13.36 -25.30 25.12
N SER A 134 14.05 -24.91 24.05
CA SER A 134 15.49 -25.18 23.90
C SER A 134 16.35 -24.51 24.98
N LEU A 135 15.97 -23.32 25.45
CA LEU A 135 16.71 -22.58 26.48
C LEU A 135 16.40 -23.07 27.89
N PHE A 136 15.16 -23.51 28.15
CA PHE A 136 14.71 -23.91 29.49
C PHE A 136 14.84 -25.41 29.78
N ILE A 137 14.89 -26.28 28.76
CA ILE A 137 15.17 -27.71 28.98
C ILE A 137 16.62 -27.87 29.46
N ARG A 138 16.76 -28.30 30.72
CA ARG A 138 18.06 -28.63 31.30
C ARG A 138 18.53 -29.98 30.75
N GLN A 139 19.66 -29.98 30.04
CA GLN A 139 20.34 -31.23 29.66
C GLN A 139 21.08 -31.79 30.88
N ARG A 140 20.46 -32.78 31.53
CA ARG A 140 21.04 -33.53 32.66
C ARG A 140 21.10 -35.01 32.34
N ARG A 141 22.17 -35.67 32.79
CA ARG A 141 22.29 -37.13 32.74
C ARG A 141 22.37 -37.64 34.18
N ILE A 142 21.49 -38.56 34.52
CA ILE A 142 21.43 -39.22 35.83
C ILE A 142 21.72 -40.69 35.58
N TRP A 143 22.61 -41.26 36.37
CA TRP A 143 22.93 -42.68 36.39
C TRP A 143 22.51 -43.24 37.74
N VAL A 144 21.87 -44.40 37.70
CA VAL A 144 21.49 -45.17 38.89
C VAL A 144 22.13 -46.53 38.74
N LYS A 145 22.84 -46.98 39.78
CA LYS A 145 23.50 -48.29 39.81
C LYS A 145 23.18 -48.97 41.13
N GLU A 146 22.85 -50.25 41.08
CA GLU A 146 22.75 -51.09 42.28
C GLU A 146 24.09 -51.80 42.53
N VAL A 147 24.62 -51.69 43.76
CA VAL A 147 25.84 -52.36 44.19
C VAL A 147 25.60 -52.96 45.59
N GLY A 148 25.62 -54.30 45.68
CA GLY A 148 25.54 -55.00 46.97
C GLY A 148 24.28 -54.70 47.79
N GLY A 149 23.12 -54.54 47.14
CA GLY A 149 21.84 -54.21 47.79
C GLY A 149 21.67 -52.74 48.17
N LYS A 150 22.61 -51.87 47.77
CA LYS A 150 22.51 -50.40 47.89
C LYS A 150 22.36 -49.77 46.50
N LEU A 151 21.53 -48.74 46.41
CA LEU A 151 21.39 -47.92 45.21
C LEU A 151 22.34 -46.71 45.29
N GLU A 152 23.21 -46.59 44.30
CA GLU A 152 24.09 -45.44 44.08
C GLU A 152 23.49 -44.58 42.96
N ILE A 153 23.26 -43.29 43.24
CA ILE A 153 22.71 -42.32 42.29
C ILE A 153 23.77 -41.25 42.05
N ALA A 154 24.13 -41.04 40.78
CA ALA A 154 25.05 -39.99 40.36
C ALA A 154 24.41 -39.13 39.26
N GLY A 155 24.62 -37.82 39.32
CA GLY A 155 24.15 -36.90 38.29
C GLY A 155 25.27 -36.04 37.74
N LEU A 156 25.22 -35.77 36.43
CA LEU A 156 26.06 -34.77 35.76
C LEU A 156 25.15 -33.81 35.01
N ALA A 157 25.22 -32.53 35.37
CA ALA A 157 24.58 -31.45 34.64
C ALA A 157 25.61 -30.71 33.80
N LEU A 158 25.26 -30.42 32.55
CA LEU A 158 26.06 -29.52 31.71
C LEU A 158 26.04 -28.11 32.35
N ASN A 159 27.19 -27.47 32.46
CA ASN A 159 27.39 -26.13 33.07
C ASN A 159 27.10 -25.98 34.58
N LYS A 160 27.13 -27.06 35.39
CA LYS A 160 26.96 -27.00 36.87
C LYS A 160 25.73 -26.16 37.30
N LEU A 161 24.61 -26.34 36.61
CA LEU A 161 23.35 -25.64 36.93
C LEU A 161 22.93 -25.89 38.39
N PRO A 162 22.55 -24.85 39.16
CA PRO A 162 22.07 -25.02 40.54
C PRO A 162 20.73 -25.79 40.57
N GLY A 163 20.60 -26.67 41.56
CA GLY A 163 19.41 -27.50 41.79
C GLY A 163 19.54 -28.99 41.44
N LEU A 164 20.68 -29.43 40.86
CA LEU A 164 20.91 -30.88 40.63
C LEU A 164 21.01 -31.66 41.96
N GLU A 165 21.66 -31.08 42.97
CA GLU A 165 21.79 -31.69 44.30
C GLU A 165 20.43 -31.84 44.99
N ASP A 166 19.58 -30.81 44.91
CA ASP A 166 18.20 -30.86 45.43
C ASP A 166 17.34 -31.92 44.73
N GLU A 167 17.51 -32.07 43.41
CA GLU A 167 16.81 -33.10 42.63
C GLU A 167 17.28 -34.51 42.95
N ILE A 168 18.59 -34.73 43.06
CA ILE A 168 19.15 -36.02 43.49
C ILE A 168 18.67 -36.34 44.91
N GLY A 169 18.66 -35.34 45.82
CA GLY A 169 18.14 -35.49 47.17
C GLY A 169 16.66 -35.88 47.21
N LYS A 170 15.82 -35.25 46.38
CA LYS A 170 14.41 -35.62 46.23
C LYS A 170 14.26 -37.05 45.70
N MET A 171 15.04 -37.43 44.69
CA MET A 171 14.97 -38.77 44.09
C MET A 171 15.41 -39.86 45.08
N ILE A 172 16.46 -39.61 45.88
CA ILE A 172 16.88 -40.50 46.97
C ILE A 172 15.76 -40.66 48.00
N LYS A 173 15.08 -39.56 48.36
CA LYS A 173 13.99 -39.57 49.34
C LYS A 173 12.77 -40.36 48.83
N GLU A 174 12.34 -40.11 47.59
CA GLU A 174 11.20 -40.83 46.98
C GLU A 174 11.47 -42.33 46.80
N ILE A 175 12.69 -42.72 46.41
CA ILE A 175 13.07 -44.12 46.26
C ILE A 175 13.28 -44.80 47.62
N GLY A 176 13.76 -44.05 48.62
CA GLY A 176 13.94 -44.52 50.00
C GLY A 176 12.64 -44.75 50.75
N ASP A 177 11.59 -43.95 50.48
CA ASP A 177 10.26 -44.06 51.07
C ASP A 177 9.41 -45.21 50.48
N GLN A 178 9.82 -45.82 49.35
CA GLN A 178 9.12 -46.97 48.76
C GLN A 178 9.54 -48.34 49.33
N LYS A 179 10.11 -48.39 50.55
CA LYS A 179 10.46 -49.63 51.25
C LYS A 179 9.65 -49.83 52.53
#